data_AF-A0A7V9SPZ5-F1
#
_entry.id   AF-A0A7V9SPZ5-F1
#
_cell.length_a   1.000
_cell.length_b   1.000
_cell.length_c   1.000
_cell.angle_alpha   90.00
_cell.angle_beta   90.00
_cell.angle_gamma   90.00
#
_symmetry.space_group_name_H-M   'P 1'
#
loop_
_entity.id
_entity.type
_entity.pdbx_description
1 polymer ?
#
loop_
_entity_poly.entity_id
_entity_poly.type
_entity_poly.pdbx_seq_one_letter_code
_entity_poly.pdbx_strand_id
1 'polypeptide(L)'
;QVMPPSQAAAEFAKCAAKWADDHIPDDVDCATLASLAGRVAAAADATNAPVFAGWRNMPAPAEPKAAAIHHMNSLRELRFARHADAVLAQGIAPEDALLHRQPYMYALFGWGDPIESSAEIAADWNLAEDTTNNALATALAVLSADELDAFVSLANAAYAASA
;
A
#
# COMPACT_ATOMS: atom_id res chain seq x y z
N GLN A 1 -5.03 -10.41 27.61
CA GLN A 1 -6.17 -10.35 26.67
C GLN A 1 -5.70 -9.64 25.41
N VAL A 2 -6.03 -10.15 24.22
CA VAL A 2 -5.66 -9.51 22.96
C VAL A 2 -6.68 -8.42 22.61
N MET A 3 -6.21 -7.26 22.15
CA MET A 3 -7.06 -6.15 21.73
C MET A 3 -7.97 -6.55 20.55
N PRO A 4 -9.25 -6.09 20.50
CA PRO A 4 -10.12 -6.33 19.34
C PRO A 4 -9.51 -5.77 18.04
N PRO A 5 -9.65 -6.44 16.88
CA PRO A 5 -9.04 -6.00 15.62
C PRO A 5 -9.37 -4.56 15.21
N SER A 6 -10.63 -4.12 15.39
CA SER A 6 -11.04 -2.75 15.07
C SER A 6 -10.37 -1.70 15.96
N GLN A 7 -10.16 -2.02 17.24
CA GLN A 7 -9.41 -1.16 18.15
C GLN A 7 -7.92 -1.14 17.79
N ALA A 8 -7.34 -2.30 17.45
CA ALA A 8 -5.95 -2.37 17.01
C ALA A 8 -5.68 -1.56 15.73
N ALA A 9 -6.61 -1.60 14.76
CA ALA A 9 -6.53 -0.78 13.56
C ALA A 9 -6.57 0.72 13.87
N ALA A 10 -7.46 1.14 14.78
CA ALA A 10 -7.53 2.54 15.23
C ALA A 10 -6.25 2.99 15.95
N GLU A 11 -5.68 2.16 16.83
CA GLU A 11 -4.40 2.46 17.48
C GLU A 11 -3.24 2.52 16.48
N PHE A 12 -3.20 1.60 15.50
CA PHE A 12 -2.20 1.65 14.44
C PHE A 12 -2.30 2.95 13.61
N ALA A 13 -3.51 3.38 13.26
CA ALA A 13 -3.71 4.64 12.54
C ALA A 13 -3.25 5.87 13.36
N LYS A 14 -3.39 5.85 14.69
CA LYS A 14 -2.84 6.90 15.56
C LYS A 14 -1.30 6.89 15.55
N CYS A 15 -0.68 5.72 15.59
CA CYS A 15 0.77 5.60 15.46
C CYS A 15 1.25 6.14 14.11
N ALA A 16 0.56 5.82 13.02
CA ALA A 16 0.87 6.35 11.69
C ALA A 16 0.72 7.87 11.62
N ALA A 17 -0.33 8.44 12.25
CA ALA A 17 -0.53 9.88 12.33
C ALA A 17 0.57 10.58 13.13
N LYS A 18 0.95 10.03 14.29
CA LYS A 18 2.07 10.55 15.08
C LYS A 18 3.38 10.48 14.28
N TRP A 19 3.63 9.36 13.62
CA TRP A 19 4.81 9.21 12.79
C TRP A 19 4.85 10.28 11.68
N ALA A 20 3.70 10.55 11.03
CA ALA A 20 3.60 11.58 9.99
C ALA A 20 3.96 12.97 10.52
N ASP A 21 3.45 13.32 11.71
CA ASP A 21 3.75 14.60 12.38
C ASP A 21 5.24 14.75 12.70
N ASP A 22 5.85 13.69 13.24
CA ASP A 22 7.24 13.68 13.67
C ASP A 22 8.25 13.69 12.49
N HIS A 23 7.88 13.14 11.31
CA HIS A 23 8.84 12.85 10.24
C HIS A 23 8.59 13.62 8.94
N ILE A 24 7.37 13.99 8.60
CA ILE A 24 7.12 14.69 7.33
C ILE A 24 7.42 16.19 7.53
N PRO A 25 8.31 16.79 6.72
CA PRO A 25 8.62 18.22 6.79
C PRO A 25 7.40 19.10 6.55
N ASP A 26 7.39 20.29 7.16
CA ASP A 26 6.29 21.26 7.00
C ASP A 26 6.21 21.89 5.61
N ASP A 27 7.27 21.77 4.79
CA ASP A 27 7.32 22.28 3.41
C ASP A 27 6.73 21.30 2.39
N VAL A 28 6.39 20.07 2.79
CA VAL A 28 5.61 19.14 1.96
C VAL A 28 4.14 19.52 2.03
N ASP A 29 3.52 19.76 0.87
CA ASP A 29 2.07 20.03 0.78
C ASP A 29 1.25 18.74 1.01
N CYS A 30 1.14 18.34 2.28
CA CYS A 30 0.35 17.19 2.69
C CYS A 30 -1.15 17.39 2.52
N ALA A 31 -1.64 18.62 2.43
CA ALA A 31 -3.06 18.88 2.20
C ALA A 31 -3.44 18.47 0.77
N THR A 32 -2.63 18.86 -0.21
CA THR A 32 -2.80 18.42 -1.61
C THR A 32 -2.60 16.91 -1.73
N LEU A 33 -1.56 16.34 -1.10
CA LEU A 33 -1.32 14.89 -1.11
C LEU A 33 -2.52 14.11 -0.54
N ALA A 34 -3.04 14.53 0.61
CA ALA A 34 -4.21 13.90 1.24
C ALA A 34 -5.46 13.98 0.34
N SER A 35 -5.70 15.14 -0.28
CA SER A 35 -6.83 15.33 -1.19
C SER A 35 -6.77 14.41 -2.40
N LEU A 36 -5.61 14.33 -3.08
CA LEU A 36 -5.41 13.49 -4.25
C LEU A 36 -5.49 12.00 -3.89
N ALA A 37 -4.79 11.57 -2.84
CA ALA A 37 -4.81 10.19 -2.38
C ALA A 37 -6.23 9.76 -1.93
N GLY A 38 -6.94 10.65 -1.23
CA GLY A 38 -8.31 10.43 -0.77
C GLY A 38 -9.30 10.25 -1.93
N ARG A 39 -9.17 11.03 -3.01
CA ARG A 39 -9.98 10.86 -4.23
C ARG A 39 -9.76 9.51 -4.90
N VAL A 40 -8.50 9.09 -5.03
CA VAL A 40 -8.16 7.77 -5.58
C VAL A 40 -8.74 6.65 -4.70
N ALA A 41 -8.55 6.73 -3.38
CA ALA A 41 -9.08 5.73 -2.45
C ALA A 41 -10.63 5.68 -2.49
N ALA A 42 -11.30 6.83 -2.56
CA ALA A 42 -12.76 6.91 -2.64
C ALA A 42 -13.30 6.26 -3.92
N ALA A 43 -12.63 6.47 -5.06
CA ALA A 43 -13.08 5.97 -6.37
C ALA A 43 -12.72 4.50 -6.65
N ALA A 44 -11.69 3.95 -6.00
CA ALA A 44 -11.18 2.62 -6.33
C ALA A 44 -12.16 1.48 -6.00
N ASP A 45 -12.15 0.43 -6.82
CA ASP A 45 -12.90 -0.80 -6.57
C ASP A 45 -12.26 -1.61 -5.42
N ALA A 46 -13.03 -1.88 -4.37
CA ALA A 46 -12.59 -2.62 -3.20
C ALA A 46 -12.81 -4.15 -3.29
N THR A 47 -13.31 -4.65 -4.42
CA THR A 47 -13.44 -6.09 -4.67
C THR A 47 -12.10 -6.80 -4.44
N ASN A 48 -12.11 -7.92 -3.71
CA ASN A 48 -10.92 -8.65 -3.28
C ASN A 48 -9.87 -7.84 -2.50
N ALA A 49 -10.22 -6.66 -1.97
CA ALA A 49 -9.31 -5.80 -1.22
C ALA A 49 -9.87 -5.45 0.18
N PRO A 50 -10.07 -6.44 1.07
CA PRO A 50 -10.75 -6.23 2.35
C PRO A 50 -9.98 -5.31 3.31
N VAL A 51 -8.64 -5.35 3.32
CA VAL A 51 -7.82 -4.47 4.17
C VAL A 51 -7.90 -3.02 3.69
N PHE A 52 -7.82 -2.81 2.37
CA PHE A 52 -8.09 -1.51 1.75
C PHE A 52 -9.49 -1.00 2.09
N ALA A 53 -10.52 -1.84 1.97
CA ALA A 53 -11.89 -1.50 2.33
C ALA A 53 -12.00 -1.08 3.80
N GLY A 54 -11.28 -1.76 4.69
CA GLY A 54 -11.16 -1.40 6.10
C GLY A 54 -10.59 0.00 6.30
N TRP A 55 -9.42 0.28 5.72
CA TRP A 55 -8.80 1.61 5.77
C TRP A 55 -9.71 2.70 5.19
N ARG A 56 -10.31 2.46 4.04
CA ARG A 56 -11.19 3.43 3.38
C ARG A 56 -12.42 3.78 4.23
N ASN A 57 -12.92 2.83 5.03
CA ASN A 57 -14.06 3.03 5.91
C ASN A 57 -13.69 3.62 7.28
N MET A 58 -12.40 3.68 7.63
CA MET A 58 -11.96 4.34 8.85
C MET A 58 -12.07 5.86 8.69
N PRO A 59 -12.45 6.60 9.75
CA PRO A 59 -12.45 8.07 9.69
C PRO A 59 -11.04 8.60 9.38
N ALA A 60 -10.93 9.38 8.31
CA ALA A 60 -9.69 10.07 7.99
C ALA A 60 -9.41 11.19 9.04
N PRO A 61 -8.15 11.36 9.48
CA PRO A 61 -7.76 12.50 10.32
C PRO A 61 -8.01 13.85 9.64
N ALA A 62 -8.23 14.90 10.42
CA ALA A 62 -8.37 16.27 9.89
C ALA A 62 -7.00 16.94 9.60
N GLU A 63 -5.96 16.57 10.36
CA GLU A 63 -4.62 17.16 10.20
C GLU A 63 -3.96 16.70 8.89
N PRO A 64 -3.44 17.60 8.04
CA PRO A 64 -2.98 17.26 6.69
C PRO A 64 -1.96 16.13 6.60
N LYS A 65 -0.91 16.14 7.45
CA LYS A 65 0.12 15.08 7.47
C LYS A 65 -0.49 13.71 7.82
N ALA A 66 -1.36 13.69 8.82
CA ALA A 66 -2.03 12.47 9.26
C ALA A 66 -3.02 11.97 8.20
N ALA A 67 -3.76 12.87 7.54
CA ALA A 67 -4.67 12.54 6.45
C ALA A 67 -3.92 11.96 5.23
N ALA A 68 -2.78 12.56 4.87
CA ALA A 68 -1.94 12.09 3.79
C ALA A 68 -1.46 10.65 4.05
N ILE A 69 -0.88 10.37 5.21
CA ILE A 69 -0.42 9.02 5.56
C ILE A 69 -1.57 8.02 5.70
N HIS A 70 -2.73 8.45 6.21
CA HIS A 70 -3.92 7.60 6.24
C HIS A 70 -4.32 7.12 4.83
N HIS A 71 -4.44 8.04 3.88
CA HIS A 71 -4.81 7.68 2.51
C HIS A 71 -3.69 6.94 1.77
N MET A 72 -2.42 7.27 2.01
CA MET A 72 -1.29 6.53 1.44
C MET A 72 -1.23 5.09 1.96
N ASN A 73 -1.52 4.85 3.24
CA ASN A 73 -1.68 3.48 3.77
C ASN A 73 -2.85 2.75 3.12
N SER A 74 -3.99 3.42 2.92
CA SER A 74 -5.10 2.83 2.17
C SER A 74 -4.67 2.40 0.75
N LEU A 75 -3.99 3.29 0.00
CA LEU A 75 -3.51 2.97 -1.35
C LEU A 75 -2.43 1.88 -1.38
N ARG A 76 -1.59 1.79 -0.34
CA ARG A 76 -0.64 0.68 -0.15
C ARG A 76 -1.39 -0.66 -0.06
N GLU A 77 -2.44 -0.73 0.75
CA GLU A 77 -3.24 -1.96 0.89
C GLU A 77 -3.98 -2.31 -0.40
N LEU A 78 -4.43 -1.30 -1.16
CA LEU A 78 -5.00 -1.53 -2.49
C LEU A 78 -3.96 -2.13 -3.44
N ARG A 79 -2.75 -1.57 -3.49
CA ARG A 79 -1.65 -2.12 -4.31
C ARG A 79 -1.34 -3.55 -3.93
N PHE A 80 -1.25 -3.85 -2.63
CA PHE A 80 -1.01 -5.21 -2.16
C PHE A 80 -2.11 -6.17 -2.59
N ALA A 81 -3.38 -5.79 -2.45
CA ALA A 81 -4.49 -6.64 -2.89
C ALA A 81 -4.45 -6.93 -4.40
N ARG A 82 -4.20 -5.91 -5.23
CA ARG A 82 -4.05 -6.09 -6.69
C ARG A 82 -2.84 -6.95 -7.05
N HIS A 83 -1.76 -6.83 -6.30
CA HIS A 83 -0.57 -7.63 -6.50
C HIS A 83 -0.80 -9.10 -6.14
N ALA A 84 -1.48 -9.37 -5.02
CA ALA A 84 -1.85 -10.72 -4.63
C ALA A 84 -2.73 -11.40 -5.69
N ASP A 85 -3.75 -10.69 -6.21
CA ASP A 85 -4.59 -11.19 -7.30
C ASP A 85 -3.76 -11.49 -8.56
N ALA A 86 -2.83 -10.60 -8.92
CA ALA A 86 -1.96 -10.77 -10.10
C ALA A 86 -1.00 -11.96 -9.96
N VAL A 87 -0.36 -12.13 -8.80
CA VAL A 87 0.54 -13.26 -8.49
C VAL A 87 -0.21 -14.59 -8.58
N LEU A 88 -1.40 -14.67 -7.98
CA LEU A 88 -2.24 -15.87 -8.05
C LEU A 88 -2.70 -16.17 -9.48
N ALA A 89 -3.01 -15.14 -10.27
CA ALA A 89 -3.40 -15.31 -11.67
C ALA A 89 -2.27 -15.88 -12.55
N GLN A 90 -1.00 -15.66 -12.18
CA GLN A 90 0.16 -16.29 -12.83
C GLN A 90 0.45 -17.71 -12.33
N GLY A 91 -0.36 -18.25 -11.40
CA GLY A 91 -0.16 -19.58 -10.84
C GLY A 91 1.01 -19.67 -9.86
N ILE A 92 1.55 -18.55 -9.40
CA ILE A 92 2.66 -18.50 -8.45
C ILE A 92 2.11 -18.82 -7.04
N ALA A 93 2.68 -19.83 -6.38
CA ALA A 93 2.31 -20.13 -5.00
C ALA A 93 2.81 -19.03 -4.04
N PRO A 94 2.10 -18.74 -2.93
CA PRO A 94 2.51 -17.71 -1.97
C PRO A 94 3.92 -17.92 -1.38
N GLU A 95 4.33 -19.17 -1.19
CA GLU A 95 5.66 -19.54 -0.70
C GLU A 95 6.75 -19.19 -1.71
N ASP A 96 6.53 -19.51 -3.00
CA ASP A 96 7.46 -19.18 -4.08
C ASP A 96 7.59 -17.66 -4.27
N ALA A 97 6.45 -16.94 -4.22
CA ALA A 97 6.43 -15.48 -4.23
C ALA A 97 7.27 -14.88 -3.08
N LEU A 98 7.15 -15.44 -1.87
CA LEU A 98 7.93 -14.97 -0.73
C LEU A 98 9.41 -15.28 -0.90
N LEU A 99 9.77 -16.50 -1.28
CA LEU A 99 11.16 -16.90 -1.48
C LEU A 99 11.83 -16.08 -2.59
N HIS A 100 11.09 -15.69 -3.62
CA HIS A 100 11.61 -14.87 -4.72
C HIS A 100 11.92 -13.42 -4.31
N ARG A 101 11.10 -12.79 -3.45
CA ARG A 101 11.27 -11.36 -3.10
C ARG A 101 11.88 -11.10 -1.73
N GLN A 102 11.54 -11.94 -0.75
CA GLN A 102 11.80 -11.71 0.67
C GLN A 102 12.14 -13.05 1.35
N PRO A 103 13.14 -13.83 0.89
CA PRO A 103 13.42 -15.16 1.44
C PRO A 103 13.72 -15.16 2.94
N TYR A 104 14.25 -14.04 3.46
CA TYR A 104 14.51 -13.87 4.89
C TYR A 104 13.24 -13.85 5.77
N MET A 105 12.06 -13.62 5.19
CA MET A 105 10.77 -13.61 5.90
C MET A 105 10.14 -15.01 6.02
N TYR A 106 10.67 -16.03 5.32
CA TYR A 106 10.07 -17.37 5.23
C TYR A 106 9.91 -18.02 6.61
N ALA A 107 10.98 -18.03 7.40
CA ALA A 107 10.94 -18.52 8.77
C ALA A 107 10.06 -17.65 9.68
N LEU A 108 10.06 -16.33 9.48
CA LEU A 108 9.27 -15.39 10.29
C LEU A 108 7.76 -15.62 10.12
N PHE A 109 7.31 -16.07 8.94
CA PHE A 109 5.93 -16.45 8.68
C PHE A 109 5.60 -17.90 9.07
N GLY A 110 6.55 -18.62 9.67
CA GLY A 110 6.33 -19.95 10.24
C GLY A 110 6.46 -21.10 9.26
N TRP A 111 7.00 -20.88 8.06
CA TRP A 111 7.21 -21.93 7.06
C TRP A 111 8.51 -22.75 7.26
N GLY A 112 9.25 -22.49 8.34
CA GLY A 112 10.48 -23.21 8.66
C GLY A 112 11.71 -22.60 8.02
N ASP A 113 12.75 -23.40 7.77
CA ASP A 113 13.97 -22.92 7.12
C ASP A 113 13.72 -22.65 5.62
N PRO A 114 14.19 -21.51 5.07
CA PRO A 114 13.99 -21.21 3.65
C PRO A 114 14.68 -22.25 2.77
N ILE A 115 13.90 -22.85 1.87
CA ILE A 115 14.43 -23.59 0.72
C ILE A 115 14.80 -22.60 -0.40
N GLU A 116 15.67 -23.00 -1.34
CA GLU A 116 16.02 -22.13 -2.48
C GLU A 116 14.77 -21.83 -3.34
N SER A 117 14.57 -20.56 -3.71
CA SER A 117 13.49 -20.20 -4.63
C SER A 117 13.77 -20.79 -6.01
N SER A 118 12.76 -21.36 -6.68
CA SER A 118 12.93 -21.71 -8.10
C SER A 118 13.23 -20.46 -8.93
N ALA A 119 14.30 -20.50 -9.72
CA ALA A 119 14.62 -19.45 -10.70
C ALA A 119 13.55 -19.34 -11.81
N GLU A 120 12.63 -20.30 -11.89
CA GLU A 120 11.66 -20.47 -12.97
C GLU A 120 10.51 -19.46 -12.90
N ILE A 121 10.26 -18.82 -11.75
CA ILE A 121 9.12 -17.90 -11.59
C ILE A 121 9.40 -16.44 -12.01
N ALA A 122 10.64 -16.11 -12.42
CA ALA A 122 11.02 -14.71 -12.64
C ALA A 122 10.23 -14.04 -13.81
N ALA A 123 9.94 -14.79 -14.88
CA ALA A 123 9.16 -14.27 -16.00
C ALA A 123 7.70 -14.01 -15.59
N ASP A 124 7.09 -14.97 -14.89
CA ASP A 124 5.72 -14.87 -14.39
C ASP A 124 5.59 -13.77 -13.34
N TRP A 125 6.61 -13.59 -12.48
CA TRP A 125 6.69 -12.50 -11.51
C TRP A 125 6.62 -11.12 -12.19
N ASN A 126 7.39 -10.92 -13.26
CA ASN A 126 7.37 -9.65 -13.99
C ASN A 126 6.00 -9.39 -14.62
N LEU A 127 5.35 -10.42 -15.14
CA LEU A 127 3.99 -10.29 -15.67
C LEU A 127 2.96 -9.96 -14.57
N ALA A 128 3.14 -10.49 -13.36
CA ALA A 128 2.33 -10.12 -12.20
C ALA A 128 2.55 -8.65 -11.79
N GLU A 129 3.79 -8.15 -11.80
CA GLU A 129 4.09 -6.73 -11.55
C GLU A 129 3.43 -5.81 -12.59
N ASP A 130 3.54 -6.13 -13.88
CA ASP A 130 2.90 -5.34 -14.95
C ASP A 130 1.37 -5.34 -14.82
N THR A 131 0.79 -6.50 -14.51
CA THR A 131 -0.66 -6.63 -14.23
C THR A 131 -1.07 -5.79 -13.02
N THR A 132 -0.25 -5.80 -11.96
CA THR A 132 -0.46 -4.97 -10.77
C THR A 132 -0.46 -3.48 -11.13
N ASN A 133 0.51 -3.04 -11.94
CA ASN A 133 0.64 -1.65 -12.36
C ASN A 133 -0.56 -1.20 -13.20
N ASN A 134 -1.02 -2.02 -14.15
CA ASN A 134 -2.21 -1.74 -14.96
C ASN A 134 -3.49 -1.65 -14.11
N ALA A 135 -3.64 -2.55 -13.13
CA ALA A 135 -4.77 -2.51 -12.20
C ALA A 135 -4.76 -1.22 -11.35
N LEU A 136 -3.59 -0.76 -10.91
CA LEU A 136 -3.46 0.47 -10.12
C LEU A 136 -3.65 1.73 -10.97
N ALA A 137 -3.16 1.73 -12.21
CA ALA A 137 -3.40 2.81 -13.16
C ALA A 137 -4.91 3.07 -13.35
N THR A 138 -5.73 2.01 -13.33
CA THR A 138 -7.19 2.13 -13.39
C THR A 138 -7.77 2.92 -12.20
N ALA A 139 -7.25 2.70 -10.99
CA ALA A 139 -7.69 3.45 -9.81
C ALA A 139 -7.22 4.92 -9.85
N LEU A 140 -6.05 5.17 -10.42
CA LEU A 140 -5.45 6.49 -10.56
C LEU A 140 -6.11 7.36 -11.64
N ALA A 141 -6.90 6.77 -12.54
CA ALA A 141 -7.55 7.46 -13.66
C ALA A 141 -8.58 8.55 -13.26
N VAL A 142 -8.91 8.67 -11.96
CA VAL A 142 -9.71 9.78 -11.42
C VAL A 142 -8.93 11.11 -11.31
N LEU A 143 -7.61 11.06 -11.48
CA LEU A 143 -6.73 12.21 -11.49
C LEU A 143 -6.37 12.62 -12.91
N SER A 144 -6.25 13.92 -13.16
CA SER A 144 -5.68 14.45 -14.41
C SER A 144 -4.17 14.20 -14.50
N ALA A 145 -3.55 14.46 -15.66
CA ALA A 145 -2.10 14.34 -15.81
C ALA A 145 -1.33 15.24 -14.83
N ASP A 146 -1.71 16.51 -14.72
CA ASP A 146 -1.08 17.46 -13.79
C ASP A 146 -1.28 17.04 -12.32
N GLU A 147 -2.44 16.47 -12.00
CA GLU A 147 -2.73 15.94 -10.67
C GLU A 147 -1.91 14.68 -10.35
N LEU A 148 -1.66 13.81 -11.33
CA LEU A 148 -0.78 12.66 -11.18
C LEU A 148 0.67 13.08 -10.96
N ASP A 149 1.16 14.07 -11.70
CA ASP A 149 2.50 14.62 -11.52
C ASP A 149 2.66 15.23 -10.11
N ALA A 150 1.66 16.00 -9.66
CA ALA A 150 1.64 16.53 -8.30
C ALA A 150 1.59 15.41 -7.25
N PHE A 151 0.75 14.38 -7.45
CA PHE A 151 0.64 13.24 -6.55
C PHE A 151 1.98 12.51 -6.40
N VAL A 152 2.66 12.21 -7.51
CA VAL A 152 3.97 11.54 -7.51
C VAL A 152 5.03 12.41 -6.82
N SER A 153 5.10 13.69 -7.16
CA SER A 153 6.07 14.63 -6.57
C SER A 153 5.91 14.70 -5.05
N LEU A 154 4.67 14.88 -4.57
CA LEU A 154 4.37 15.00 -3.14
C LEU A 154 4.56 13.67 -2.39
N ALA A 155 4.17 12.55 -2.99
CA ALA A 155 4.40 11.23 -2.40
C ALA A 155 5.90 10.94 -2.24
N ASN A 156 6.72 11.30 -3.24
CA ASN A 156 8.17 11.16 -3.16
C ASN A 156 8.79 12.09 -2.13
N ALA A 157 8.30 13.33 -2.01
CA ALA A 157 8.77 14.26 -0.99
C ALA A 157 8.47 13.75 0.44
N ALA A 158 7.26 13.21 0.66
CA ALA A 158 6.90 12.58 1.92
C ALA A 158 7.72 11.30 2.20
N TYR A 159 8.02 10.49 1.18
CA TYR A 159 8.85 9.29 1.31
C TYR A 159 10.32 9.62 1.60
N ALA A 160 10.90 10.62 0.95
CA ALA A 160 12.29 11.01 1.17
C ALA A 160 12.57 11.43 2.62
N ALA A 161 11.56 11.91 3.34
CA ALA A 161 11.66 12.22 4.76
C ALA A 161 11.59 10.99 5.70
N SER A 162 11.27 9.82 5.15
CA SER A 162 11.14 8.55 5.88
C SER A 162 12.34 7.61 5.74
N ALA A 163 13.27 7.95 4.84
CA ALA A 163 14.46 7.17 4.49
C ALA A 163 15.72 7.70 5.21
#